data_AF-A0A376F3N6-F1
#
_entry.id   AF-A0A376F3N6-F1
#
_cell.length_a   1.000
_cell.length_b   1.000
_cell.length_c   1.000
_cell.angle_alpha   90.00
_cell.angle_beta   90.00
_cell.angle_gamma   90.00
#
_symmetry.space_group_name_H-M   'P 1'
#
loop_
_entity.id
_entity.type
_entity.pdbx_description
1 polymer ?
#
loop_
_entity_poly.entity_id
_entity_poly.type
_entity_poly.pdbx_seq_one_letter_code
_entity_poly.pdbx_strand_id
1 'polypeptide(L)'
;MLGSRRPFDARIHEVRGQRGQIDAAAMYRHVLTDTSEIADSHHNCEKVQDPYSLRCQPQVMGACLTQLRQAAEVLLVEANAVSDNPLVFAQENEVVSGGNFHAEPVAMAADNIALAIAEVGALSERRIALMMDKHMSQLPPFLVRNGGVNSGFMIAQVTAAALASENKALSHPHSVDSLPTSANQEDHVSMAPAAGRRLWEMASNTRGVLAVEWLAACQGVDLREGLKSSPLLEQARHALREHVSHYDDDRFFAPDIDKAMQLLEEGSLVGLLPSVL
;
A
#
# COMPACT_ATOMS: atom_id res chain seq x y z
N MET A 1 8.93 -4.76 -16.43
CA MET A 1 10.03 -5.28 -15.59
C MET A 1 10.41 -6.73 -15.88
N LEU A 2 9.51 -7.57 -16.43
CA LEU A 2 9.76 -8.98 -16.73
C LEU A 2 10.25 -9.80 -15.51
N GLY A 3 9.68 -9.52 -14.34
CA GLY A 3 10.08 -10.18 -13.08
C GLY A 3 9.61 -11.63 -12.99
N SER A 4 10.33 -12.42 -12.20
CA SER A 4 10.02 -13.82 -11.94
C SER A 4 8.77 -13.97 -11.06
N ARG A 5 7.97 -15.02 -11.33
CA ARG A 5 6.88 -15.47 -10.45
C ARG A 5 7.35 -16.39 -9.32
N ARG A 6 8.58 -16.92 -9.40
CA ARG A 6 9.15 -17.84 -8.40
C ARG A 6 9.14 -17.30 -6.96
N PRO A 7 9.35 -16.00 -6.70
CA PRO A 7 9.26 -15.45 -5.35
C PRO A 7 7.92 -15.64 -4.64
N PHE A 8 6.86 -15.97 -5.39
CA PHE A 8 5.51 -16.18 -4.86
C PHE A 8 5.17 -17.66 -4.63
N ASP A 9 6.10 -18.59 -4.84
CA ASP A 9 5.90 -20.03 -4.62
C ASP A 9 5.49 -20.31 -3.17
N ALA A 10 4.36 -21.01 -2.98
CA ALA A 10 3.75 -21.25 -1.67
C ALA A 10 4.74 -21.82 -0.65
N ARG A 11 5.65 -22.71 -1.08
CA ARG A 11 6.62 -23.39 -0.20
C ARG A 11 7.59 -22.42 0.47
N ILE A 12 7.95 -21.31 -0.21
CA ILE A 12 8.82 -20.26 0.35
C ILE A 12 8.16 -19.57 1.54
N HIS A 13 6.84 -19.39 1.48
CA HIS A 13 6.10 -18.68 2.50
C HIS A 13 5.66 -19.61 3.63
N GLU A 14 5.28 -20.85 3.29
CA GLU A 14 4.95 -21.90 4.26
C GLU A 14 6.13 -22.24 5.17
N VAL A 15 7.34 -22.40 4.61
CA VAL A 15 8.54 -22.70 5.43
C VAL A 15 8.89 -21.56 6.39
N ARG A 16 8.51 -20.31 6.08
CA ARG A 16 8.71 -19.17 6.99
C ARG A 16 7.59 -19.06 8.04
N GLY A 17 6.37 -19.52 7.73
CA GLY A 17 5.26 -19.65 8.69
C GLY A 17 4.49 -18.37 9.04
N GLN A 18 4.82 -17.21 8.45
CA GLN A 18 4.13 -15.95 8.73
C GLN A 18 2.81 -15.86 7.94
N ARG A 19 1.67 -15.81 8.65
CA ARG A 19 0.35 -15.89 8.00
C ARG A 19 0.09 -14.75 7.01
N GLY A 20 0.35 -13.50 7.39
CA GLY A 20 0.19 -12.35 6.49
C GLY A 20 1.04 -12.48 5.21
N GLN A 21 2.24 -13.06 5.30
CA GLN A 21 3.09 -13.32 4.13
C GLN A 21 2.56 -14.45 3.24
N ILE A 22 2.04 -15.53 3.84
CA ILE A 22 1.43 -16.65 3.11
C ILE A 22 0.23 -16.12 2.29
N ASP A 23 -0.62 -15.32 2.94
CA ASP A 23 -1.80 -14.73 2.34
C ASP A 23 -1.42 -13.74 1.23
N ALA A 24 -0.47 -12.83 1.49
CA ALA A 24 0.03 -11.91 0.46
C ALA A 24 0.59 -12.65 -0.76
N ALA A 25 1.36 -13.72 -0.57
CA ALA A 25 1.85 -14.53 -1.68
C ALA A 25 0.72 -15.22 -2.47
N ALA A 26 -0.31 -15.70 -1.78
CA ALA A 26 -1.49 -16.27 -2.42
C ALA A 26 -2.22 -15.23 -3.28
N MET A 27 -2.37 -13.99 -2.82
CA MET A 27 -2.93 -12.88 -3.62
C MET A 27 -2.09 -12.61 -4.87
N TYR A 28 -0.76 -12.58 -4.76
CA TYR A 28 0.10 -12.40 -5.94
C TYR A 28 -0.07 -13.54 -6.94
N ARG A 29 -0.10 -14.81 -6.51
CA ARG A 29 -0.34 -15.94 -7.41
C ARG A 29 -1.72 -15.87 -8.06
N HIS A 30 -2.75 -15.48 -7.32
CA HIS A 30 -4.10 -15.28 -7.84
C HIS A 30 -4.12 -14.25 -8.98
N VAL A 31 -3.52 -13.09 -8.74
CA VAL A 31 -3.53 -11.99 -9.71
C VAL A 31 -2.60 -12.25 -10.90
N LEU A 32 -1.41 -12.82 -10.68
CA LEU A 32 -0.41 -13.01 -11.73
C LEU A 32 -0.63 -14.26 -12.60
N THR A 33 -1.44 -15.21 -12.11
CA THR A 33 -1.57 -16.58 -12.65
C THR A 33 -0.22 -17.27 -12.83
N ASP A 34 -0.21 -18.52 -13.30
CA ASP A 34 1.04 -19.27 -13.48
C ASP A 34 1.92 -18.71 -14.61
N THR A 35 1.28 -18.21 -15.67
CA THR A 35 1.96 -17.56 -16.81
C THR A 35 1.14 -16.40 -17.40
N SER A 36 1.74 -15.67 -18.35
CA SER A 36 1.14 -14.66 -19.23
C SER A 36 2.02 -14.50 -20.48
N GLU A 37 1.52 -13.89 -21.56
CA GLU A 37 2.32 -13.66 -22.77
C GLU A 37 3.62 -12.87 -22.48
N ILE A 38 3.53 -11.85 -21.60
CA ILE A 38 4.71 -11.10 -21.12
C ILE A 38 5.72 -11.99 -20.35
N ALA A 39 5.25 -13.02 -19.64
CA ALA A 39 6.11 -13.93 -18.91
C ALA A 39 6.85 -14.85 -19.88
N ASP A 40 6.11 -15.42 -20.83
CA ASP A 40 6.62 -16.34 -21.83
C ASP A 40 7.57 -15.65 -22.81
N SER A 41 7.37 -14.36 -23.10
CA SER A 41 8.30 -13.56 -23.93
C SER A 41 9.69 -13.39 -23.29
N HIS A 42 9.85 -13.75 -22.02
CA HIS A 42 11.10 -13.61 -21.27
C HIS A 42 11.62 -14.94 -20.69
N HIS A 43 11.21 -16.08 -21.24
CA HIS A 43 11.62 -17.40 -20.74
C HIS A 43 13.14 -17.64 -20.74
N ASN A 44 13.89 -17.02 -21.67
CA ASN A 44 15.35 -17.08 -21.74
C ASN A 44 16.03 -15.93 -21.00
N CYS A 45 15.63 -15.68 -19.75
CA CYS A 45 16.20 -14.62 -18.94
C CYS A 45 17.52 -15.04 -18.28
N GLU A 46 18.59 -14.27 -18.52
CA GLU A 46 19.89 -14.47 -17.86
C GLU A 46 19.96 -13.88 -16.44
N LYS A 47 18.96 -13.08 -16.02
CA LYS A 47 18.96 -12.50 -14.67
C LYS A 47 18.77 -13.59 -13.62
N VAL A 48 19.69 -13.65 -12.68
CA VAL A 48 19.68 -14.64 -11.59
C VAL A 48 18.62 -14.31 -10.54
N GLN A 49 18.44 -13.02 -10.20
CA GLN A 49 17.50 -12.57 -9.16
C GLN A 49 16.87 -11.23 -9.48
N ASP A 50 15.59 -11.07 -9.12
CA ASP A 50 14.92 -9.78 -9.14
C ASP A 50 15.31 -8.91 -7.93
N PRO A 51 15.26 -7.57 -8.08
CA PRO A 51 15.36 -6.62 -6.98
C PRO A 51 14.33 -6.87 -5.89
N TYR A 52 14.63 -6.45 -4.66
CA TYR A 52 13.79 -6.72 -3.49
C TYR A 52 12.41 -6.09 -3.58
N SER A 53 12.26 -4.94 -4.25
CA SER A 53 10.96 -4.31 -4.45
C SER A 53 9.98 -5.17 -5.26
N LEU A 54 10.48 -6.14 -6.04
CA LEU A 54 9.67 -7.16 -6.71
C LEU A 54 9.64 -8.48 -5.93
N ARG A 55 10.81 -8.94 -5.48
CA ARG A 55 10.99 -10.28 -4.90
C ARG A 55 10.52 -10.41 -3.46
N CYS A 56 10.62 -9.35 -2.67
CA CYS A 56 10.29 -9.34 -1.24
C CYS A 56 8.86 -8.84 -0.97
N GLN A 57 8.03 -8.71 -2.01
CA GLN A 57 6.67 -8.19 -1.87
C GLN A 57 5.83 -9.01 -0.88
N PRO A 58 5.80 -10.36 -0.89
CA PRO A 58 5.05 -11.12 0.11
C PRO A 58 5.52 -10.87 1.54
N GLN A 59 6.82 -10.68 1.73
CA GLN A 59 7.44 -10.48 3.03
C GLN A 59 7.05 -9.11 3.61
N VAL A 60 7.16 -8.06 2.81
CA VAL A 60 6.86 -6.68 3.23
C VAL A 60 5.36 -6.44 3.32
N MET A 61 4.62 -6.76 2.25
CA MET A 61 3.16 -6.58 2.23
C MET A 61 2.46 -7.52 3.22
N GLY A 62 3.02 -8.71 3.45
CA GLY A 62 2.52 -9.62 4.48
C GLY A 62 2.72 -9.10 5.90
N ALA A 63 3.82 -8.40 6.19
CA ALA A 63 4.00 -7.71 7.47
C ALA A 63 2.98 -6.58 7.64
N CYS A 64 2.74 -5.79 6.59
CA CYS A 64 1.71 -4.75 6.58
C CYS A 64 0.31 -5.34 6.82
N LEU A 65 -0.02 -6.45 6.15
CA LEU A 65 -1.31 -7.15 6.32
C LEU A 65 -1.49 -7.64 7.76
N THR A 66 -0.44 -8.20 8.37
CA THR A 66 -0.48 -8.60 9.79
C THR A 66 -0.75 -7.41 10.70
N GLN A 67 -0.04 -6.29 10.52
CA GLN A 67 -0.25 -5.07 11.32
C GLN A 67 -1.68 -4.56 11.20
N LEU A 68 -2.24 -4.52 9.98
CA LEU A 68 -3.61 -4.08 9.75
C LEU A 68 -4.64 -5.02 10.39
N ARG A 69 -4.41 -6.34 10.37
CA ARG A 69 -5.29 -7.32 11.03
C ARG A 69 -5.27 -7.17 12.55
N GLN A 70 -4.09 -6.96 13.15
CA GLN A 70 -3.98 -6.71 14.59
C GLN A 70 -4.69 -5.43 15.00
N ALA A 71 -4.51 -4.34 14.23
CA ALA A 71 -5.23 -3.11 14.48
C ALA A 71 -6.75 -3.29 14.31
N ALA A 72 -7.20 -4.03 13.30
CA ALA A 72 -8.62 -4.31 13.07
C ALA A 72 -9.24 -5.11 14.23
N GLU A 73 -8.52 -6.07 14.82
CA GLU A 73 -8.98 -6.82 15.99
C GLU A 73 -9.25 -5.88 17.17
N VAL A 74 -8.30 -5.01 17.50
CA VAL A 74 -8.42 -4.03 18.59
C VAL A 74 -9.56 -3.05 18.33
N LEU A 75 -9.63 -2.49 17.12
CA LEU A 75 -10.64 -1.51 16.75
C LEU A 75 -12.05 -2.11 16.69
N LEU A 76 -12.17 -3.39 16.34
CA LEU A 76 -13.45 -4.10 16.36
C LEU A 76 -13.96 -4.29 17.79
N VAL A 77 -13.08 -4.60 18.73
CA VAL A 77 -13.44 -4.67 20.16
C VAL A 77 -13.89 -3.29 20.63
N GLU A 78 -13.11 -2.23 20.36
CA GLU A 78 -13.43 -0.86 20.79
C GLU A 78 -14.76 -0.36 20.19
N ALA A 79 -15.03 -0.67 18.92
CA ALA A 79 -16.28 -0.27 18.25
C ALA A 79 -17.54 -0.84 18.93
N ASN A 80 -17.40 -1.90 19.74
CA ASN A 80 -18.48 -2.55 20.48
C ASN A 80 -18.37 -2.35 22.00
N ALA A 81 -17.37 -1.61 22.48
CA ALA A 81 -17.08 -1.48 23.89
C ALA A 81 -18.03 -0.49 24.60
N VAL A 82 -18.22 -0.70 25.90
CA VAL A 82 -18.79 0.30 26.82
C VAL A 82 -17.62 1.12 27.37
N SER A 83 -17.43 2.31 26.82
CA SER A 83 -16.27 3.18 27.08
C SER A 83 -16.60 4.44 27.88
N ASP A 84 -17.84 4.62 28.32
CA ASP A 84 -18.21 5.69 29.25
C ASP A 84 -17.88 5.34 30.70
N ASN A 85 -18.13 6.28 31.62
CA ASN A 85 -17.88 6.11 33.05
C ASN A 85 -18.77 7.08 33.88
N PRO A 86 -19.29 6.66 35.05
CA PRO A 86 -19.16 5.35 35.70
C PRO A 86 -20.04 4.27 35.07
N LEU A 87 -19.72 3.00 35.33
CA LEU A 87 -20.50 1.86 34.86
C LEU A 87 -21.55 1.43 35.87
N VAL A 88 -22.74 1.08 35.39
CA VAL A 88 -23.86 0.58 36.21
C VAL A 88 -24.02 -0.92 36.01
N PHE A 89 -23.78 -1.69 37.07
CA PHE A 89 -23.93 -3.15 37.11
C PHE A 89 -25.25 -3.50 37.82
N ALA A 90 -26.33 -3.52 37.02
CA ALA A 90 -27.69 -3.60 37.54
C ALA A 90 -28.01 -4.91 38.27
N GLN A 91 -27.35 -6.03 37.93
CA GLN A 91 -27.57 -7.32 38.57
C GLN A 91 -27.06 -7.33 40.02
N GLU A 92 -25.95 -6.63 40.24
CA GLU A 92 -25.31 -6.43 41.54
C GLU A 92 -25.87 -5.21 42.29
N ASN A 93 -26.66 -4.36 41.60
CA ASN A 93 -27.13 -3.07 42.08
C ASN A 93 -25.95 -2.15 42.50
N GLU A 94 -24.88 -2.16 41.70
CA GLU A 94 -23.65 -1.40 41.94
C GLU A 94 -23.36 -0.38 40.84
N VAL A 95 -22.70 0.72 41.24
CA VAL A 95 -22.12 1.71 40.33
C VAL A 95 -20.62 1.75 40.58
N VAL A 96 -19.83 1.44 39.55
CA VAL A 96 -18.38 1.30 39.65
C VAL A 96 -17.71 2.35 38.78
N SER A 97 -16.84 3.16 39.37
CA SER A 97 -15.97 4.06 38.62
C SER A 97 -14.71 3.31 38.17
N GLY A 98 -14.46 3.34 36.86
CA GLY A 98 -13.27 2.78 36.21
C GLY A 98 -12.64 3.79 35.25
N GLY A 99 -12.03 3.28 34.18
CA GLY A 99 -11.25 4.08 33.22
C GLY A 99 -11.40 3.65 31.76
N ASN A 100 -12.52 3.03 31.38
CA ASN A 100 -12.73 2.52 30.02
C ASN A 100 -12.72 3.62 28.93
N PHE A 101 -12.84 4.90 29.32
CA PHE A 101 -12.71 6.04 28.41
C PHE A 101 -11.26 6.26 27.92
N HIS A 102 -10.27 5.61 28.54
CA HIS A 102 -8.86 5.77 28.18
C HIS A 102 -8.51 4.99 26.90
N ALA A 103 -8.48 5.69 25.77
CA ALA A 103 -8.33 5.10 24.43
C ALA A 103 -6.89 4.68 24.04
N GLU A 104 -6.09 4.21 25.00
CA GLU A 104 -4.73 3.68 24.75
C GLU A 104 -4.69 2.58 23.67
N PRO A 105 -5.57 1.56 23.69
CA PRO A 105 -5.58 0.54 22.65
C PRO A 105 -5.79 1.11 21.25
N VAL A 106 -6.63 2.15 21.11
CA VAL A 106 -6.90 2.82 19.83
C VAL A 106 -5.67 3.61 19.36
N ALA A 107 -4.98 4.30 20.27
CA ALA A 107 -3.78 5.07 19.93
C ALA A 107 -2.67 4.16 19.36
N MET A 108 -2.38 3.06 20.06
CA MET A 108 -1.39 2.08 19.60
C MET A 108 -1.81 1.39 18.31
N ALA A 109 -3.09 1.06 18.14
CA ALA A 109 -3.61 0.50 16.88
C ALA A 109 -3.41 1.48 15.71
N ALA A 110 -3.66 2.78 15.92
CA ALA A 110 -3.44 3.80 14.90
C ALA A 110 -1.94 4.03 14.59
N ASP A 111 -1.06 3.97 15.58
CA ASP A 111 0.40 3.98 15.38
C ASP A 111 0.89 2.74 14.61
N ASN A 112 0.29 1.57 14.86
CA ASN A 112 0.58 0.35 14.10
C ASN A 112 0.13 0.43 12.63
N ILE A 113 -1.03 1.04 12.34
CA ILE A 113 -1.50 1.28 10.97
C ILE A 113 -0.55 2.23 10.22
N ALA A 114 0.04 3.21 10.92
CA ALA A 114 1.00 4.15 10.34
C ALA A 114 2.16 3.43 9.63
N LEU A 115 2.72 2.43 10.31
CA LEU A 115 3.83 1.62 9.81
C LEU A 115 3.44 0.90 8.52
N ALA A 116 2.25 0.31 8.49
CA ALA A 116 1.74 -0.39 7.31
C ALA A 116 1.55 0.56 6.13
N ILE A 117 0.90 1.72 6.33
CA ILE A 117 0.67 2.69 5.25
C ILE A 117 1.98 3.22 4.68
N ALA A 118 2.95 3.55 5.56
CA ALA A 118 4.25 4.07 5.15
C ALA A 118 5.05 3.04 4.34
N GLU A 119 5.11 1.79 4.79
CA GLU A 119 5.88 0.74 4.10
C GLU A 119 5.24 0.29 2.78
N VAL A 120 3.91 0.31 2.66
CA VAL A 120 3.22 0.11 1.37
C VAL A 120 3.65 1.18 0.37
N GLY A 121 3.64 2.46 0.79
CA GLY A 121 4.08 3.59 -0.03
C GLY A 121 5.56 3.49 -0.40
N ALA A 122 6.43 3.18 0.56
CA ALA A 122 7.87 3.05 0.32
C ALA A 122 8.19 1.92 -0.69
N LEU A 123 7.54 0.76 -0.57
CA LEU A 123 7.75 -0.36 -1.48
C LEU A 123 7.26 -0.05 -2.90
N SER A 124 6.09 0.59 -3.01
CA SER A 124 5.53 1.09 -4.28
C SER A 124 6.45 2.09 -4.96
N GLU A 125 6.94 3.07 -4.22
CA GLU A 125 7.85 4.09 -4.74
C GLU A 125 9.17 3.48 -5.27
N ARG A 126 9.71 2.47 -4.58
CA ARG A 126 10.88 1.73 -5.09
C ARG A 126 10.59 0.95 -6.37
N ARG A 127 9.36 0.45 -6.59
CA ARG A 127 8.96 -0.17 -7.86
C ARG A 127 8.81 0.86 -8.99
N ILE A 128 8.32 2.06 -8.69
CA ILE A 128 8.31 3.19 -9.64
C ILE A 128 9.74 3.52 -10.08
N ALA A 129 10.65 3.73 -9.12
CA ALA A 129 12.06 4.02 -9.43
C ALA A 129 12.70 2.93 -10.30
N LEU A 130 12.36 1.67 -10.04
CA LEU A 130 12.83 0.54 -10.82
C LEU A 130 12.31 0.56 -12.27
N MET A 131 11.08 1.03 -12.51
CA MET A 131 10.51 1.17 -13.86
C MET A 131 11.16 2.32 -14.65
N MET A 132 11.56 3.40 -13.97
CA MET A 132 12.20 4.56 -14.60
C MET A 132 13.64 4.29 -15.08
N ASP A 133 14.33 3.37 -14.40
CA ASP A 133 15.72 3.03 -14.70
C ASP A 133 15.84 2.01 -15.84
N LYS A 134 16.31 2.45 -17.01
CA LYS A 134 16.54 1.62 -18.20
C LYS A 134 17.44 0.41 -17.94
N HIS A 135 18.40 0.50 -17.00
CA HIS A 135 19.33 -0.57 -16.68
C HIS A 135 18.66 -1.71 -15.90
N MET A 136 17.56 -1.39 -15.23
CA MET A 136 16.80 -2.34 -14.44
C MET A 136 15.53 -2.81 -15.16
N SER A 137 14.89 -1.92 -15.92
CA SER A 137 13.52 -2.08 -16.41
C SER A 137 13.35 -2.86 -17.70
N GLN A 138 14.38 -2.88 -18.55
CA GLN A 138 14.26 -3.33 -19.94
C GLN A 138 13.11 -2.57 -20.65
N LEU A 139 12.99 -1.27 -20.34
CA LEU A 139 12.07 -0.31 -20.93
C LEU A 139 12.85 0.97 -21.28
N PRO A 140 12.31 1.84 -22.16
CA PRO A 140 12.86 3.17 -22.36
C PRO A 140 13.00 3.94 -21.03
N PRO A 141 14.05 4.75 -20.86
CA PRO A 141 14.21 5.56 -19.65
C PRO A 141 12.99 6.46 -19.46
N PHE A 142 12.50 6.55 -18.22
CA PHE A 142 11.31 7.33 -17.86
C PHE A 142 10.03 7.00 -18.65
N LEU A 143 9.96 5.79 -19.22
CA LEU A 143 8.77 5.22 -19.88
C LEU A 143 8.20 6.03 -21.04
N VAL A 144 9.06 6.74 -21.77
CA VAL A 144 8.66 7.51 -22.96
C VAL A 144 9.58 7.23 -24.13
N ARG A 145 9.05 7.30 -25.35
CA ARG A 145 9.86 7.28 -26.58
C ARG A 145 10.52 8.64 -26.78
N ASN A 146 11.58 8.68 -27.59
CA ASN A 146 12.31 9.93 -27.91
C ASN A 146 12.81 10.69 -26.66
N GLY A 147 13.37 9.94 -25.70
CA GLY A 147 13.96 10.51 -24.50
C GLY A 147 15.06 11.54 -24.84
N GLY A 148 15.06 12.65 -24.11
CA GLY A 148 15.94 13.81 -24.35
C GLY A 148 15.20 15.03 -24.92
N VAL A 149 14.04 14.80 -25.55
CA VAL A 149 13.04 15.85 -25.84
C VAL A 149 11.85 15.71 -24.89
N ASN A 150 11.36 14.48 -24.72
CA ASN A 150 10.35 14.13 -23.74
C ASN A 150 11.01 13.66 -22.42
N SER A 151 10.46 14.11 -21.29
CA SER A 151 10.84 13.73 -19.93
C SER A 151 10.00 12.57 -19.39
N GLY A 152 8.83 12.30 -19.96
CA GLY A 152 7.98 11.18 -19.58
C GLY A 152 7.58 11.23 -18.11
N PHE A 153 7.80 10.13 -17.41
CA PHE A 153 7.42 9.94 -16.01
C PHE A 153 8.42 10.52 -15.00
N MET A 154 9.45 11.25 -15.44
CA MET A 154 10.53 11.75 -14.57
C MET A 154 10.01 12.54 -13.37
N ILE A 155 9.10 13.51 -13.58
CA ILE A 155 8.58 14.33 -12.47
C ILE A 155 7.47 13.61 -11.70
N ALA A 156 6.70 12.72 -12.34
CA ALA A 156 5.76 11.86 -11.62
C ALA A 156 6.49 10.97 -10.58
N GLN A 157 7.68 10.47 -10.91
CA GLN A 157 8.55 9.78 -9.96
C GLN A 157 8.94 10.68 -8.78
N VAL A 158 9.29 11.95 -9.02
CA VAL A 158 9.65 12.91 -7.96
C VAL A 158 8.45 13.15 -7.02
N THR A 159 7.24 13.29 -7.57
CA THR A 159 6.01 13.39 -6.78
C THR A 159 5.83 12.17 -5.87
N ALA A 160 5.97 10.96 -6.41
CA ALA A 160 5.88 9.74 -5.61
C ALA A 160 6.94 9.68 -4.50
N ALA A 161 8.18 10.10 -4.78
CA ALA A 161 9.25 10.17 -3.80
C ALA A 161 8.95 11.17 -2.66
N ALA A 162 8.37 12.33 -2.98
CA ALA A 162 7.99 13.33 -1.99
C ALA A 162 6.90 12.79 -1.04
N LEU A 163 5.81 12.22 -1.59
CA LEU A 163 4.70 11.65 -0.82
C LEU A 163 5.16 10.49 0.08
N ALA A 164 5.97 9.57 -0.45
CA ALA A 164 6.53 8.47 0.34
C ALA A 164 7.48 8.95 1.44
N SER A 165 8.22 10.05 1.20
CA SER A 165 9.12 10.63 2.20
C SER A 165 8.38 11.30 3.35
N GLU A 166 7.27 12.00 3.06
CA GLU A 166 6.47 12.68 4.08
C GLU A 166 5.89 11.69 5.11
N ASN A 167 5.48 10.51 4.65
CA ASN A 167 4.98 9.44 5.51
C ASN A 167 5.98 8.96 6.57
N LYS A 168 7.29 9.18 6.38
CA LYS A 168 8.32 8.84 7.39
C LYS A 168 8.24 9.75 8.62
N ALA A 169 7.97 11.03 8.41
CA ALA A 169 7.79 11.96 9.53
C ALA A 169 6.43 11.74 10.19
N LEU A 170 5.38 11.52 9.38
CA LEU A 170 4.04 11.24 9.87
C LEU A 170 3.94 9.91 10.63
N SER A 171 4.86 8.96 10.44
CA SER A 171 4.87 7.72 11.22
C SER A 171 5.41 7.88 12.65
N HIS A 172 5.77 9.10 13.09
CA HIS A 172 6.13 9.33 14.49
C HIS A 172 4.94 8.98 15.40
N PRO A 173 5.12 8.11 16.41
CA PRO A 173 4.01 7.64 17.23
C PRO A 173 3.46 8.76 18.11
N HIS A 174 2.13 8.86 18.18
CA HIS A 174 1.45 9.77 19.10
C HIS A 174 1.15 9.10 20.44
N SER A 175 1.00 7.78 20.48
CA SER A 175 0.62 7.03 21.68
C SER A 175 1.68 7.02 22.78
N VAL A 176 2.88 7.54 22.50
CA VAL A 176 3.98 7.63 23.48
C VAL A 176 4.08 9.01 24.11
N ASP A 177 3.24 9.96 23.68
CA ASP A 177 3.13 11.29 24.27
C ASP A 177 1.94 11.37 25.23
N SER A 178 2.10 12.12 26.31
CA SER A 178 1.07 12.35 27.32
C SER A 178 1.39 13.64 28.07
N LEU A 179 0.36 14.47 28.30
CA LEU A 179 0.49 15.71 29.06
C LEU A 179 -0.62 15.76 30.12
N PRO A 180 -0.28 16.02 31.40
CA PRO A 180 -1.27 16.01 32.47
C PRO A 180 -2.24 17.18 32.33
N THR A 181 -3.52 16.91 32.47
CA THR A 181 -4.61 17.90 32.46
C THR A 181 -5.36 17.90 33.79
N SER A 182 -6.28 18.86 33.95
CA SER A 182 -7.21 18.89 35.09
C SER A 182 -6.50 18.85 36.46
N ALA A 183 -5.45 19.66 36.63
CA ALA A 183 -4.62 19.72 37.85
C ALA A 183 -4.00 18.37 38.27
N ASN A 184 -3.52 17.59 37.29
CA ASN A 184 -2.98 16.22 37.42
C ASN A 184 -4.02 15.16 37.81
N GLN A 185 -5.32 15.46 37.70
CA GLN A 185 -6.34 14.43 37.84
C GLN A 185 -6.36 13.48 36.62
N GLU A 186 -6.04 14.02 35.44
CA GLU A 186 -5.80 13.28 34.20
C GLU A 186 -4.29 13.32 33.94
N ASP A 187 -3.52 12.54 34.69
CA ASP A 187 -2.05 12.54 34.65
C ASP A 187 -1.46 11.71 33.51
N HIS A 188 -2.28 10.89 32.85
CA HIS A 188 -1.95 10.11 31.67
C HIS A 188 -3.10 10.10 30.65
N VAL A 189 -2.79 10.31 29.37
CA VAL A 189 -3.75 10.29 28.25
C VAL A 189 -3.14 9.60 27.01
N SER A 190 -3.97 9.15 26.07
CA SER A 190 -3.52 8.31 24.95
C SER A 190 -3.16 9.01 23.65
N MET A 191 -3.59 10.26 23.47
CA MET A 191 -3.46 10.99 22.19
C MET A 191 -4.11 10.28 20.98
N ALA A 192 -5.04 9.34 21.19
CA ALA A 192 -5.66 8.53 20.13
C ALA A 192 -6.26 9.34 18.96
N PRO A 193 -6.94 10.49 19.18
CA PRO A 193 -7.46 11.30 18.06
C PRO A 193 -6.36 11.81 17.13
N ALA A 194 -5.19 12.20 17.66
CA ALA A 194 -4.06 12.64 16.85
C ALA A 194 -3.47 11.47 16.06
N ALA A 195 -3.28 10.31 16.72
CA ALA A 195 -2.81 9.08 16.09
C ALA A 195 -3.71 8.65 14.91
N GLY A 196 -5.03 8.68 15.09
CA GLY A 196 -6.01 8.34 14.06
C GLY A 196 -6.06 9.36 12.91
N ARG A 197 -6.13 10.66 13.24
CA ARG A 197 -6.27 11.74 12.24
C ARG A 197 -5.14 11.74 11.21
N ARG A 198 -3.89 11.53 11.64
CA ARG A 198 -2.74 11.56 10.71
C ARG A 198 -2.77 10.43 9.66
N LEU A 199 -3.50 9.34 9.90
CA LEU A 199 -3.61 8.22 8.97
C LEU A 199 -4.32 8.60 7.67
N TRP A 200 -5.23 9.58 7.70
CA TRP A 200 -5.93 10.05 6.49
C TRP A 200 -4.96 10.69 5.49
N GLU A 201 -4.06 11.55 5.98
CA GLU A 201 -3.01 12.17 5.16
C GLU A 201 -2.06 11.10 4.64
N MET A 202 -1.61 10.19 5.51
CA MET A 202 -0.69 9.12 5.11
C MET A 202 -1.30 8.21 4.03
N ALA A 203 -2.59 7.88 4.15
CA ALA A 203 -3.30 7.10 3.16
C ALA A 203 -3.44 7.85 1.83
N SER A 204 -3.70 9.16 1.87
CA SER A 204 -3.71 10.03 0.69
C SER A 204 -2.36 10.03 -0.03
N ASN A 205 -1.28 10.19 0.72
CA ASN A 205 0.09 10.13 0.21
C ASN A 205 0.40 8.79 -0.45
N THR A 206 0.14 7.68 0.25
CA THR A 206 0.36 6.33 -0.31
C THR A 206 -0.54 6.06 -1.52
N ARG A 207 -1.76 6.58 -1.57
CA ARG A 207 -2.64 6.50 -2.75
C ARG A 207 -2.04 7.24 -3.95
N GLY A 208 -1.49 8.44 -3.75
CA GLY A 208 -0.78 9.17 -4.81
C GLY A 208 0.42 8.41 -5.34
N VAL A 209 1.19 7.75 -4.47
CA VAL A 209 2.29 6.86 -4.88
C VAL A 209 1.77 5.69 -5.72
N LEU A 210 0.72 5.00 -5.27
CA LEU A 210 0.11 3.87 -6.00
C LEU A 210 -0.49 4.29 -7.34
N ALA A 211 -1.06 5.50 -7.44
CA ALA A 211 -1.58 6.05 -8.69
C ALA A 211 -0.48 6.23 -9.73
N VAL A 212 0.67 6.81 -9.33
CA VAL A 212 1.85 6.94 -10.21
C VAL A 212 2.38 5.57 -10.59
N GLU A 213 2.42 4.61 -9.66
CA GLU A 213 2.82 3.24 -9.98
C GLU A 213 1.90 2.60 -11.02
N TRP A 214 0.58 2.72 -10.86
CA TRP A 214 -0.38 2.13 -11.77
C TRP A 214 -0.28 2.72 -13.18
N LEU A 215 -0.13 4.04 -13.29
CA LEU A 215 0.15 4.74 -14.54
C LEU A 215 1.43 4.22 -15.21
N ALA A 216 2.52 4.13 -14.43
CA ALA A 216 3.82 3.68 -14.92
C ALA A 216 3.80 2.21 -15.34
N ALA A 217 3.13 1.34 -14.58
CA ALA A 217 3.01 -0.08 -14.90
C ALA A 217 2.22 -0.28 -16.20
N CYS A 218 1.09 0.41 -16.37
CA CYS A 218 0.29 0.33 -17.60
C CYS A 218 1.08 0.86 -18.80
N GLN A 219 1.78 1.99 -18.66
CA GLN A 219 2.66 2.53 -19.70
C GLN A 219 3.76 1.53 -20.08
N GLY A 220 4.41 0.93 -19.07
CA GLY A 220 5.47 -0.05 -19.27
C GLY A 220 4.99 -1.35 -19.92
N VAL A 221 3.71 -1.68 -19.81
CA VAL A 221 3.09 -2.80 -20.54
C VAL A 221 2.79 -2.40 -21.98
N ASP A 222 2.21 -1.22 -22.22
CA ASP A 222 1.92 -0.73 -23.57
C ASP A 222 3.18 -0.67 -24.45
N LEU A 223 4.32 -0.29 -23.85
CA LEU A 223 5.63 -0.24 -24.51
C LEU A 223 6.20 -1.63 -24.90
N ARG A 224 5.49 -2.72 -24.59
CA ARG A 224 5.84 -4.09 -24.99
C ARG A 224 5.03 -4.60 -26.18
N GLU A 225 4.38 -3.69 -26.90
CA GLU A 225 3.74 -3.86 -28.22
C GLU A 225 3.06 -5.23 -28.41
N GLY A 226 1.80 -5.33 -27.99
CA GLY A 226 0.92 -6.47 -28.28
C GLY A 226 0.96 -7.61 -27.25
N LEU A 227 1.91 -7.63 -26.32
CA LEU A 227 1.97 -8.62 -25.24
C LEU A 227 0.99 -8.31 -24.11
N LYS A 228 0.27 -9.33 -23.66
CA LYS A 228 -0.69 -9.24 -22.54
C LYS A 228 -0.15 -9.82 -21.22
N SER A 229 -0.60 -9.24 -20.13
CA SER A 229 -0.45 -9.74 -18.76
C SER A 229 -1.52 -10.79 -18.44
N SER A 230 -1.64 -11.19 -17.17
CA SER A 230 -2.71 -12.07 -16.69
C SER A 230 -4.09 -11.39 -16.82
N PRO A 231 -5.19 -12.17 -16.90
CA PRO A 231 -6.53 -11.61 -17.13
C PRO A 231 -6.95 -10.51 -16.13
N LEU A 232 -6.65 -10.67 -14.84
CA LEU A 232 -6.99 -9.67 -13.82
C LEU A 232 -6.15 -8.40 -13.92
N LEU A 233 -4.88 -8.52 -14.32
CA LEU A 233 -4.03 -7.34 -14.56
C LEU A 233 -4.39 -6.62 -15.86
N GLU A 234 -4.90 -7.33 -16.86
CA GLU A 234 -5.47 -6.70 -18.05
C GLU A 234 -6.75 -5.93 -17.71
N GLN A 235 -7.61 -6.44 -16.81
CA GLN A 235 -8.75 -5.68 -16.28
C GLN A 235 -8.29 -4.40 -15.57
N ALA A 236 -7.26 -4.47 -14.72
CA ALA A 236 -6.66 -3.29 -14.10
C ALA A 236 -6.11 -2.30 -15.15
N ARG A 237 -5.46 -2.79 -16.22
CA ARG A 237 -4.96 -1.91 -17.30
C ARG A 237 -6.12 -1.24 -18.05
N HIS A 238 -7.16 -2.00 -18.36
CA HIS A 238 -8.34 -1.47 -19.06
C HIS A 238 -9.06 -0.40 -18.23
N ALA A 239 -9.30 -0.65 -16.94
CA ALA A 239 -9.93 0.32 -16.05
C ALA A 239 -9.18 1.66 -16.02
N LEU A 240 -7.84 1.66 -16.05
CA LEU A 240 -7.07 2.90 -16.15
C LEU A 240 -7.21 3.55 -17.52
N ARG A 241 -7.11 2.76 -18.59
CA ARG A 241 -7.07 3.23 -19.98
C ARG A 241 -8.39 3.83 -20.46
N GLU A 242 -9.51 3.53 -19.79
CA GLU A 242 -10.79 4.21 -20.00
C GLU A 242 -10.75 5.70 -19.61
N HIS A 243 -9.84 6.09 -18.71
CA HIS A 243 -9.76 7.47 -18.18
C HIS A 243 -8.45 8.19 -18.53
N VAL A 244 -7.37 7.43 -18.71
CA VAL A 244 -6.02 7.94 -18.97
C VAL A 244 -5.39 7.22 -20.16
N SER A 245 -5.16 7.97 -21.24
CA SER A 245 -4.54 7.46 -22.47
C SER A 245 -3.07 7.12 -22.28
N HIS A 246 -2.53 6.33 -23.23
CA HIS A 246 -1.09 6.11 -23.37
C HIS A 246 -0.30 7.43 -23.34
N TYR A 247 0.92 7.40 -22.81
CA TYR A 247 1.79 8.57 -22.75
C TYR A 247 2.76 8.58 -23.94
N ASP A 248 2.28 9.07 -25.09
CA ASP A 248 3.07 9.14 -26.33
C ASP A 248 4.17 10.21 -26.28
N ASP A 249 3.78 11.44 -25.97
CA ASP A 249 4.62 12.63 -25.84
C ASP A 249 4.30 13.39 -24.54
N ASP A 250 5.19 14.30 -24.15
CA ASP A 250 5.00 15.08 -22.93
C ASP A 250 3.70 15.90 -22.96
N ARG A 251 2.91 15.75 -21.89
CA ARG A 251 1.69 16.52 -21.63
C ARG A 251 1.63 16.93 -20.18
N PHE A 252 0.67 17.79 -19.85
CA PHE A 252 0.40 18.11 -18.46
C PHE A 252 -0.01 16.84 -17.70
N PHE A 253 0.85 16.39 -16.78
CA PHE A 253 0.74 15.06 -16.15
C PHE A 253 -0.25 15.04 -14.98
N ALA A 254 -0.37 16.12 -14.21
CA ALA A 254 -1.17 16.13 -12.97
C ALA A 254 -2.61 15.59 -13.14
N PRO A 255 -3.37 15.95 -14.21
CA PRO A 255 -4.72 15.41 -14.41
C PRO A 255 -4.78 13.88 -14.54
N ASP A 256 -3.72 13.24 -15.04
CA ASP A 256 -3.66 11.79 -15.15
C ASP A 256 -3.44 11.13 -13.79
N ILE A 257 -2.60 11.75 -12.95
CA ILE A 257 -2.38 11.33 -11.56
C ILE A 257 -3.67 11.48 -10.76
N ASP A 258 -4.35 12.63 -10.87
CA ASP A 258 -5.60 12.91 -10.15
C ASP A 258 -6.70 11.89 -10.51
N LYS A 259 -6.86 11.57 -11.81
CA LYS A 259 -7.80 10.53 -12.26
C LYS A 259 -7.46 9.16 -11.70
N ALA A 260 -6.19 8.77 -11.74
CA ALA A 260 -5.74 7.49 -11.19
C ALA A 260 -5.95 7.44 -9.66
N MET A 261 -5.70 8.53 -8.95
CA MET A 261 -5.99 8.65 -7.52
C MET A 261 -7.49 8.50 -7.23
N GLN A 262 -8.34 9.18 -8.00
CA GLN A 262 -9.80 9.08 -7.85
C GLN A 262 -10.29 7.63 -8.04
N LEU A 263 -9.84 6.94 -9.09
CA LEU A 263 -10.19 5.54 -9.33
C LEU A 263 -9.76 4.62 -8.16
N LEU A 264 -8.61 4.88 -7.55
CA LEU A 264 -8.15 4.14 -6.37
C LEU A 264 -8.96 4.46 -5.12
N GLU A 265 -9.39 5.72 -4.95
CA GLU A 265 -10.26 6.14 -3.85
C GLU A 265 -11.65 5.50 -3.95
N GLU A 266 -12.18 5.35 -5.16
CA GLU A 266 -13.43 4.65 -5.46
C GLU A 266 -13.32 3.11 -5.34
N GLY A 267 -12.11 2.60 -5.09
CA GLY A 267 -11.88 1.16 -4.89
C GLY A 267 -11.90 0.33 -6.18
N SER A 268 -11.62 0.94 -7.33
CA SER A 268 -11.74 0.31 -8.67
C SER A 268 -10.95 -1.00 -8.83
N LEU A 269 -9.89 -1.21 -8.04
CA LEU A 269 -9.04 -2.41 -8.10
C LEU A 269 -9.37 -3.44 -7.01
N VAL A 270 -10.21 -3.11 -6.03
CA VAL A 270 -10.50 -3.98 -4.86
C VAL A 270 -11.15 -5.29 -5.30
N GLY A 271 -12.04 -5.23 -6.30
CA GLY A 271 -12.73 -6.40 -6.84
C GLY A 271 -11.84 -7.42 -7.55
N LEU A 272 -10.56 -7.09 -7.79
CA LEU A 272 -9.58 -8.02 -8.39
C LEU A 272 -8.94 -8.95 -7.35
N LEU A 273 -9.11 -8.66 -6.06
CA LEU A 273 -8.65 -9.51 -4.98
C LEU A 273 -9.73 -10.54 -4.63
N PRO A 274 -9.35 -11.76 -4.20
CA PRO A 274 -10.31 -12.73 -3.72
C PRO A 274 -11.04 -12.17 -2.48
N SER A 275 -12.34 -12.43 -2.38
CA SER A 275 -13.18 -12.02 -1.24
C SER A 275 -12.76 -12.64 0.09
N VAL A 276 -11.90 -13.66 0.05
CA VAL A 276 -11.44 -14.41 1.21
C VAL A 276 -9.93 -14.37 1.24
N LEU A 277 -9.36 -13.58 2.16
CA LEU A 277 -8.09 -13.82 2.84
C LEU A 277 -8.01 -13.06 4.17
#